data_AF-A0A0H2X7Q4-F1
#
_entry.id   AF-A0A0H2X7Q4-F1
#
_cell.length_a   1.000
_cell.length_b   1.000
_cell.length_c   1.000
_cell.angle_alpha   90.00
_cell.angle_beta   90.00
_cell.angle_gamma   90.00
#
_symmetry.space_group_name_H-M   'P 1'
#
loop_
_entity.id
_entity.type
_entity.pdbx_description
1 polymer ?
#
loop_
_entity_poly.entity_id
_entity_poly.type
_entity_poly.pdbx_seq_one_letter_code
_entity_poly.pdbx_strand_id
1 'polypeptide(L)'
;MHSFHRLSVGTRLSALLTLVIALSLGALALMIYRQSASDIESQVKAELLSSTRLMNQSVGMYDVTLTEGTQRLGSVFDDMLGSGARQLDTTTTVKIGDQDTPTLRTGTQAQNLNFTAVDRFAQATGGVATIFARTGDDFVRITTSLRNKQNERVIGTLLDRKGKAYAALAEGKAFTGQAQLFGDQYMTHYQPLRNAAGGVIGALFVGRNYTQGLAALKAQVSTTKLGKDGYFVIVDMAPGEHQGQVIAAPAGTPATLAALVPAEQQAQLQSVLDGKLTSTTLQLRDAKGASQAYEVTAQRYTPWQWAVIGTQPRSAIDGPLDALMSSMLLLSLVVLVLCIAVVFVAARKMVTRPLLAVERVLGDVAAGRLDSTIEVDRQDELGRLLLSARTMRDDLRARLERDHLIASEALRVRTALDDVSTNVMIADIHQRII
;
A
#
# COMPACT_ATOMS: atom_id res chain seq x y z
N MET A 1 -32.09 -35.55 9.36
CA MET A 1 -32.55 -35.36 7.95
C MET A 1 -34.00 -35.82 7.68
N HIS A 2 -34.84 -36.14 8.68
CA HIS A 2 -36.21 -36.66 8.45
C HIS A 2 -37.31 -35.60 8.17
N SER A 3 -37.05 -34.30 8.36
CA SER A 3 -38.08 -33.25 8.19
C SER A 3 -38.28 -32.76 6.74
N PHE A 4 -37.32 -33.00 5.85
CA PHE A 4 -37.37 -32.47 4.47
C PHE A 4 -38.44 -33.16 3.61
N HIS A 5 -38.83 -34.40 3.94
CA HIS A 5 -39.80 -35.17 3.16
C HIS A 5 -41.27 -34.80 3.40
N ARG A 6 -41.59 -33.94 4.37
CA ARG A 6 -42.97 -33.45 4.63
C ARG A 6 -43.28 -32.09 4.00
N LEU A 7 -42.25 -31.42 3.47
CA LEU A 7 -42.37 -30.11 2.83
C LEU A 7 -42.96 -30.25 1.42
N SER A 8 -43.77 -29.27 0.98
CA SER A 8 -44.31 -29.24 -0.38
C SER A 8 -43.17 -29.14 -1.39
N VAL A 9 -43.36 -29.68 -2.60
CA VAL A 9 -42.34 -29.67 -3.67
C VAL A 9 -41.82 -28.24 -3.93
N GLY A 10 -42.72 -27.24 -3.92
CA GLY A 10 -42.35 -25.84 -4.09
C GLY A 10 -41.43 -25.29 -3.00
N THR A 11 -41.65 -25.67 -1.73
CA THR A 11 -40.77 -25.23 -0.63
C THR A 11 -39.38 -25.86 -0.66
N ARG A 12 -39.25 -27.13 -1.12
CA ARG A 12 -37.94 -27.78 -1.28
C ARG A 12 -37.13 -27.14 -2.40
N LEU A 13 -37.75 -26.90 -3.55
CA LEU A 13 -37.13 -26.20 -4.69
C LEU A 13 -36.71 -24.78 -4.31
N SER A 14 -37.56 -24.07 -3.56
CA SER A 14 -37.25 -22.72 -3.06
C SER A 14 -36.06 -22.70 -2.10
N ALA A 15 -35.99 -23.67 -1.18
CA ALA A 15 -34.87 -23.81 -0.25
C ALA A 15 -33.56 -24.13 -0.99
N LEU A 16 -33.60 -25.02 -1.99
CA LEU A 16 -32.43 -25.33 -2.83
C LEU A 16 -31.96 -24.12 -3.63
N LEU A 17 -32.89 -23.38 -4.26
CA LEU A 17 -32.55 -22.18 -5.03
C LEU A 17 -31.98 -21.07 -4.14
N THR A 18 -32.55 -20.88 -2.95
CA THR A 18 -32.03 -19.93 -1.95
C THR A 18 -30.62 -20.33 -1.49
N LEU A 19 -30.38 -21.61 -1.26
CA LEU A 19 -29.05 -22.13 -0.89
C LEU A 19 -28.03 -21.85 -2.00
N VAL A 20 -28.39 -22.10 -3.26
CA VAL A 20 -27.52 -21.82 -4.41
C VAL A 20 -27.20 -20.33 -4.53
N ILE A 21 -28.20 -19.45 -4.34
CA ILE A 21 -27.99 -18.00 -4.35
C ILE A 21 -27.09 -17.55 -3.18
N ALA A 22 -27.31 -18.09 -1.99
CA ALA A 22 -26.47 -17.77 -0.83
C ALA A 22 -25.01 -18.20 -1.06
N LEU A 23 -24.79 -19.38 -1.63
CA LEU A 23 -23.46 -19.88 -1.98
C LEU A 23 -22.81 -19.04 -3.09
N SER A 24 -23.56 -18.63 -4.11
CA SER A 24 -23.02 -17.81 -5.20
C SER A 24 -22.65 -16.41 -4.73
N LEU A 25 -23.49 -15.77 -3.90
CA LEU A 25 -23.19 -14.48 -3.27
C LEU A 25 -21.96 -14.57 -2.35
N GLY A 26 -21.85 -15.63 -1.55
CA GLY A 26 -20.69 -15.86 -0.70
C GLY A 26 -19.40 -16.07 -1.49
N ALA A 27 -19.46 -16.86 -2.58
CA ALA A 27 -18.31 -17.08 -3.46
C ALA A 27 -17.87 -15.78 -4.16
N LEU A 28 -18.81 -14.98 -4.65
CA LEU A 28 -18.53 -13.69 -5.28
C LEU A 28 -17.92 -12.70 -4.27
N ALA A 29 -18.48 -12.60 -3.07
CA ALA A 29 -17.95 -11.75 -2.00
C ALA A 29 -16.53 -12.17 -1.61
N LEU A 30 -16.26 -13.47 -1.48
CA LEU A 30 -14.92 -13.98 -1.18
C LEU A 30 -13.92 -13.70 -2.31
N MET A 31 -14.36 -13.84 -3.57
CA MET A 31 -13.52 -13.55 -4.74
C MET A 31 -13.13 -12.08 -4.78
N ILE A 32 -14.10 -11.17 -4.64
CA ILE A 32 -13.85 -9.73 -4.62
C ILE A 32 -12.97 -9.36 -3.43
N TYR A 33 -13.23 -9.90 -2.24
CA TYR A 33 -12.39 -9.67 -1.07
C TYR A 33 -10.93 -10.06 -1.32
N ARG A 34 -10.68 -11.26 -1.87
CA ARG A 34 -9.31 -11.71 -2.18
C ARG A 34 -8.62 -10.83 -3.21
N GLN A 35 -9.35 -10.43 -4.25
CA GLN A 35 -8.82 -9.55 -5.29
C GLN A 35 -8.49 -8.17 -4.72
N SER A 36 -9.46 -7.53 -4.02
CA SER A 36 -9.27 -6.23 -3.39
C SER A 36 -8.16 -6.22 -2.33
N ALA A 37 -8.02 -7.30 -1.55
CA ALA A 37 -6.93 -7.44 -0.58
C ALA A 37 -5.56 -7.40 -1.26
N SER A 38 -5.38 -8.19 -2.33
CA SER A 38 -4.14 -8.21 -3.10
C SER A 38 -3.86 -6.85 -3.77
N ASP A 39 -4.87 -6.23 -4.36
CA ASP A 39 -4.74 -4.95 -5.06
C ASP A 39 -4.35 -3.83 -4.08
N ILE A 40 -5.06 -3.70 -2.96
CA ILE A 40 -4.76 -2.70 -1.92
C ILE A 40 -3.37 -2.91 -1.32
N GLU A 41 -3.00 -4.15 -1.00
CA GLU A 41 -1.68 -4.46 -0.46
C GLU A 41 -0.57 -4.08 -1.44
N SER A 42 -0.72 -4.44 -2.72
CA SER A 42 0.25 -4.10 -3.75
C SER A 42 0.37 -2.59 -4.00
N GLN A 43 -0.76 -1.88 -3.99
CA GLN A 43 -0.81 -0.43 -4.16
C GLN A 43 -0.12 0.29 -3.00
N VAL A 44 -0.43 -0.08 -1.75
CA VAL A 44 0.19 0.50 -0.55
C VAL A 44 1.69 0.25 -0.55
N LYS A 45 2.14 -0.97 -0.87
CA LYS A 45 3.58 -1.29 -0.96
C LYS A 45 4.28 -0.48 -2.04
N ALA A 46 3.67 -0.33 -3.21
CA ALA A 46 4.23 0.45 -4.31
C ALA A 46 4.30 1.96 -3.97
N GLU A 47 3.27 2.51 -3.35
CA GLU A 47 3.22 3.90 -2.89
C GLU A 47 4.26 4.17 -1.80
N LEU A 48 4.38 3.26 -0.82
CA LEU A 48 5.38 3.34 0.25
C LEU A 48 6.80 3.29 -0.31
N LEU A 49 7.08 2.38 -1.25
CA LEU A 49 8.38 2.29 -1.92
C LEU A 49 8.69 3.57 -2.71
N SER A 50 7.73 4.06 -3.49
CA SER A 50 7.87 5.28 -4.29
C SER A 50 8.18 6.49 -3.39
N SER A 51 7.41 6.64 -2.30
CA SER A 51 7.60 7.72 -1.33
C SER A 51 8.95 7.64 -0.62
N THR A 52 9.41 6.44 -0.27
CA THR A 52 10.76 6.22 0.30
C THR A 52 11.86 6.55 -0.69
N ARG A 53 11.69 6.18 -1.96
CA ARG A 53 12.62 6.55 -3.02
C ARG A 53 12.66 8.07 -3.22
N LEU A 54 11.51 8.74 -3.24
CA LEU A 54 11.43 10.20 -3.38
C LEU A 54 12.10 10.91 -2.19
N MET A 55 11.91 10.42 -0.97
CA MET A 55 12.59 10.97 0.22
C MET A 55 14.11 10.76 0.11
N ASN A 56 14.56 9.58 -0.29
CA ASN A 56 15.99 9.29 -0.53
C ASN A 56 16.58 10.19 -1.63
N GLN A 57 15.82 10.44 -2.70
CA GLN A 57 16.20 11.37 -3.77
C GLN A 57 16.22 12.82 -3.28
N SER A 58 15.33 13.22 -2.37
CA SER A 58 15.34 14.56 -1.77
C SER A 58 16.61 14.79 -0.94
N VAL A 59 16.99 13.81 -0.11
CA VAL A 59 18.29 13.82 0.61
C VAL A 59 19.45 13.92 -0.39
N GLY A 60 19.41 13.12 -1.46
CA GLY A 60 20.43 13.17 -2.50
C GLY A 60 20.51 14.50 -3.25
N MET A 61 19.38 15.12 -3.54
CA MET A 61 19.32 16.43 -4.19
C MET A 61 19.90 17.52 -3.28
N TYR A 62 19.65 17.43 -1.97
CA TYR A 62 20.22 18.33 -1.00
C TYR A 62 21.75 18.21 -0.93
N ASP A 63 22.30 16.99 -0.93
CA ASP A 63 23.74 16.75 -1.02
C ASP A 63 24.35 17.30 -2.31
N VAL A 64 23.77 17.00 -3.47
CA VAL A 64 24.25 17.49 -4.77
C VAL A 64 24.28 19.02 -4.78
N THR A 65 23.20 19.66 -4.32
CA THR A 65 23.12 21.12 -4.23
C THR A 65 24.17 21.71 -3.29
N LEU A 66 24.43 21.05 -2.15
CA LEU A 66 25.48 21.45 -1.22
C LEU A 66 26.88 21.29 -1.83
N THR A 67 27.13 20.15 -2.46
CA THR A 67 28.40 19.79 -3.09
C THR A 67 28.74 20.75 -4.23
N GLU A 68 27.85 20.91 -5.21
CA GLU A 68 28.04 21.82 -6.34
C GLU A 68 28.10 23.29 -5.91
N GLY A 69 27.27 23.68 -4.93
CA GLY A 69 27.33 25.01 -4.34
C GLY A 69 28.69 25.30 -3.71
N THR A 70 29.25 24.34 -2.99
CA THR A 70 30.55 24.48 -2.32
C THR A 70 31.72 24.44 -3.31
N GLN A 71 31.63 23.63 -4.37
CA GLN A 71 32.60 23.63 -5.47
C GLN A 71 32.64 24.98 -6.19
N ARG A 72 31.47 25.54 -6.53
CA ARG A 72 31.38 26.89 -7.13
C ARG A 72 31.98 27.95 -6.22
N LEU A 73 31.73 27.89 -4.91
CA LEU A 73 32.39 28.76 -3.94
C LEU A 73 33.91 28.61 -3.96
N GLY A 74 34.44 27.40 -4.20
CA GLY A 74 35.86 27.15 -4.37
C GLY A 74 36.44 27.87 -5.59
N SER A 75 35.76 27.80 -6.74
CA SER A 75 36.16 28.53 -7.94
C SER A 75 36.13 30.05 -7.73
N VAL A 76 35.05 30.57 -7.12
CA VAL A 76 34.95 31.99 -6.76
C VAL A 76 36.10 32.43 -5.84
N PHE A 77 36.46 31.60 -4.86
CA PHE A 77 37.59 31.91 -3.98
C PHE A 77 38.94 31.92 -4.73
N ASP A 78 39.15 30.99 -5.67
CA ASP A 78 40.37 30.99 -6.51
C ASP A 78 40.48 32.27 -7.34
N ASP A 79 39.38 32.69 -7.96
CA ASP A 79 39.32 33.92 -8.76
C ASP A 79 39.58 35.17 -7.90
N MET A 80 39.11 35.17 -6.65
CA MET A 80 39.35 36.27 -5.69
C MET A 80 40.82 36.46 -5.30
N LEU A 81 41.67 35.44 -5.47
CA LEU A 81 43.12 35.56 -5.23
C LEU A 81 43.85 36.29 -6.37
N GLY A 82 43.18 36.50 -7.50
CA GLY A 82 43.72 37.18 -8.68
C GLY A 82 44.53 36.28 -9.61
N SER A 83 44.85 36.81 -10.79
CA SER A 83 45.53 36.09 -11.88
C SER A 83 47.07 36.09 -11.80
N GLY A 84 47.63 36.54 -10.68
CA GLY A 84 49.09 36.59 -10.49
C GLY A 84 49.73 35.21 -10.47
N ALA A 85 51.00 35.12 -10.88
CA ALA A 85 51.76 33.86 -10.84
C ALA A 85 51.79 33.28 -9.42
N ARG A 86 51.43 32.00 -9.28
CA ARG A 86 51.37 31.29 -8.00
C ARG A 86 52.71 30.60 -7.74
N GLN A 87 53.38 30.97 -6.65
CA GLN A 87 54.73 30.51 -6.32
C GLN A 87 54.87 30.18 -4.84
N LEU A 88 55.74 29.24 -4.53
CA LEU A 88 56.11 28.88 -3.17
C LEU A 88 57.62 29.07 -3.03
N ASP A 89 58.00 30.07 -2.26
CA ASP A 89 59.40 30.33 -1.93
C ASP A 89 59.78 29.50 -0.69
N THR A 90 60.62 28.48 -0.91
CA THR A 90 61.13 27.59 0.14
C THR A 90 62.36 28.15 0.85
N THR A 91 62.94 29.24 0.35
CA THR A 91 64.11 29.89 0.96
C THR A 91 63.70 30.90 2.05
N THR A 92 62.52 31.48 1.92
CA THR A 92 61.94 32.41 2.90
C THR A 92 60.80 31.76 3.65
N THR A 93 60.92 31.61 4.97
CA THR A 93 59.87 31.06 5.84
C THR A 93 59.18 32.14 6.67
N VAL A 94 57.92 31.88 7.01
CA VAL A 94 57.09 32.68 7.92
C VAL A 94 56.59 31.76 9.03
N LYS A 95 56.79 32.19 10.28
CA LYS A 95 56.30 31.48 11.46
C LYS A 95 54.79 31.69 11.63
N ILE A 96 54.02 30.60 11.63
CA ILE A 96 52.55 30.62 11.76
C ILE A 96 52.14 29.65 12.86
N GLY A 97 51.82 30.19 14.04
CA GLY A 97 51.76 29.39 15.26
C GLY A 97 53.13 28.80 15.57
N ASP A 98 53.19 27.48 15.70
CA ASP A 98 54.43 26.74 15.98
C ASP A 98 55.12 26.20 14.72
N GLN A 99 54.57 26.47 13.53
CA GLN A 99 55.07 25.95 12.26
C GLN A 99 55.86 27.01 11.49
N ASP A 100 57.05 26.65 11.01
CA ASP A 100 57.78 27.44 10.02
C ASP A 100 57.31 27.04 8.62
N THR A 101 56.68 27.98 7.92
CA THR A 101 56.01 27.72 6.64
C THR A 101 56.71 28.45 5.49
N PRO A 102 56.92 27.81 4.33
CA PRO A 102 57.38 28.50 3.14
C PRO A 102 56.45 29.66 2.76
N THR A 103 57.02 30.70 2.14
CA THR A 103 56.25 31.87 1.74
C THR A 103 55.48 31.58 0.45
N LEU A 104 54.16 31.53 0.54
CA LEU A 104 53.29 31.35 -0.61
C LEU A 104 52.88 32.72 -1.18
N ARG A 105 53.09 32.92 -2.48
CA ARG A 105 52.83 34.19 -3.17
C ARG A 105 51.87 34.00 -4.35
N THR A 106 51.01 34.98 -4.55
CA THR A 106 50.22 35.15 -5.78
C THR A 106 50.58 36.51 -6.36
N GLY A 107 51.25 36.52 -7.52
CA GLY A 107 51.88 37.74 -8.05
C GLY A 107 52.94 38.26 -7.07
N THR A 108 52.82 39.52 -6.65
CA THR A 108 53.74 40.15 -5.68
C THR A 108 53.29 40.00 -4.23
N GLN A 109 52.09 39.48 -3.98
CA GLN A 109 51.47 39.45 -2.66
C GLN A 109 51.75 38.13 -1.93
N ALA A 110 52.31 38.22 -0.72
CA ALA A 110 52.41 37.08 0.17
C ALA A 110 51.04 36.75 0.79
N GLN A 111 50.73 35.46 0.88
CA GLN A 111 49.46 34.94 1.38
C GLN A 111 49.54 34.50 2.86
N ASN A 112 50.74 34.24 3.38
CA ASN A 112 50.96 33.89 4.78
C ASN A 112 50.47 35.02 5.70
N LEU A 113 49.59 34.71 6.65
CA LEU A 113 48.96 35.68 7.57
C LEU A 113 48.24 36.85 6.87
N ASN A 114 47.92 36.71 5.58
CA ASN A 114 47.14 37.69 4.84
C ASN A 114 45.66 37.32 4.89
N PHE A 115 44.88 38.06 5.68
CA PHE A 115 43.47 37.73 5.91
C PHE A 115 42.50 38.38 4.90
N THR A 116 43.00 39.26 4.04
CA THR A 116 42.16 40.12 3.18
C THR A 116 41.22 39.30 2.28
N ALA A 117 41.76 38.30 1.56
CA ALA A 117 40.96 37.50 0.62
C ALA A 117 40.00 36.55 1.34
N VAL A 118 40.46 35.87 2.39
CA VAL A 118 39.64 34.91 3.16
C VAL A 118 38.50 35.58 3.92
N ASP A 119 38.71 36.82 4.40
CA ASP A 119 37.68 37.60 5.07
C ASP A 119 36.68 38.20 4.08
N ARG A 120 37.17 38.74 2.95
CA ARG A 120 36.29 39.22 1.87
C ARG A 120 35.40 38.10 1.36
N PHE A 121 35.95 36.91 1.17
CA PHE A 121 35.18 35.73 0.79
C PHE A 121 34.12 35.38 1.84
N ALA A 122 34.49 35.36 3.12
CA ALA A 122 33.54 35.03 4.19
C ALA A 122 32.40 36.04 4.28
N GLN A 123 32.71 37.34 4.16
CA GLN A 123 31.71 38.41 4.13
C GLN A 123 30.77 38.31 2.92
N ALA A 124 31.31 37.98 1.74
CA ALA A 124 30.53 37.93 0.50
C ALA A 124 29.64 36.68 0.39
N THR A 125 30.03 35.56 1.02
CA THR A 125 29.40 34.25 0.77
C THR A 125 28.73 33.64 2.00
N GLY A 126 29.06 34.12 3.20
CA GLY A 126 28.70 33.48 4.47
C GLY A 126 29.43 32.16 4.74
N GLY A 127 30.32 31.73 3.84
CA GLY A 127 31.19 30.57 4.03
C GLY A 127 32.49 30.93 4.76
N VAL A 128 33.37 29.95 4.90
CA VAL A 128 34.74 30.14 5.39
C VAL A 128 35.73 29.76 4.30
N ALA A 129 36.89 30.41 4.28
CA ALA A 129 37.96 30.13 3.33
C ALA A 129 39.31 29.99 4.03
N THR A 130 40.20 29.23 3.42
CA THR A 130 41.54 28.95 3.95
C THR A 130 42.52 28.73 2.80
N ILE A 131 43.75 29.19 2.98
CA ILE A 131 44.88 28.84 2.13
C ILE A 131 45.83 27.99 2.96
N PHE A 132 46.23 26.85 2.39
CA PHE A 132 47.28 25.99 2.91
C PHE A 132 48.52 26.11 2.02
N ALA A 133 49.70 26.22 2.63
CA ALA A 133 50.98 26.09 1.93
C ALA A 133 51.52 24.67 2.09
N ARG A 134 52.07 24.12 1.01
CA ARG A 134 52.79 22.85 1.07
C ARG A 134 54.10 23.06 1.84
N THR A 135 54.29 22.28 2.91
CA THR A 135 55.47 22.35 3.79
C THR A 135 56.01 20.94 3.95
N GLY A 136 57.08 20.62 3.22
CA GLY A 136 57.51 19.23 3.04
C GLY A 136 56.42 18.41 2.35
N ASP A 137 55.96 17.35 3.01
CA ASP A 137 54.84 16.53 2.54
C ASP A 137 53.47 17.02 3.02
N ASP A 138 53.44 17.94 3.99
CA ASP A 138 52.21 18.40 4.63
C ASP A 138 51.62 19.67 4.01
N PHE A 139 50.40 20.00 4.44
CA PHE A 139 49.72 21.25 4.16
C PHE A 139 49.48 22.01 5.46
N VAL A 140 50.17 23.14 5.63
CA VAL A 140 50.03 24.00 6.81
C VAL A 140 49.07 25.13 6.51
N ARG A 141 48.15 25.39 7.42
CA ARG A 141 47.16 26.45 7.30
C ARG A 141 47.78 27.84 7.52
N ILE A 142 48.05 28.55 6.42
CA ILE A 142 48.79 29.82 6.47
C ILE A 142 47.90 31.06 6.65
N THR A 143 46.63 30.99 6.24
CA THR A 143 45.62 32.03 6.47
C THR A 143 44.21 31.42 6.41
N THR A 144 43.29 31.93 7.22
CA THR A 144 41.90 31.44 7.27
C THR A 144 40.92 32.47 7.81
N SER A 145 39.66 32.37 7.38
CA SER A 145 38.50 32.99 8.03
C SER A 145 37.75 32.06 8.99
N LEU A 146 38.14 30.78 9.08
CA LEU A 146 37.58 29.83 10.02
C LEU A 146 38.01 30.17 11.46
N ARG A 147 37.01 30.19 12.35
CA ARG A 147 37.19 30.50 13.77
C ARG A 147 36.70 29.35 14.64
N ASN A 148 37.31 29.19 15.82
CA ASN A 148 36.87 28.24 16.83
C ASN A 148 35.69 28.82 17.66
N LYS A 149 35.23 28.07 18.67
CA LYS A 149 34.14 28.51 19.57
C LYS A 149 34.47 29.74 20.41
N GLN A 150 35.76 30.03 20.60
CA GLN A 150 36.28 31.21 21.29
C GLN A 150 36.44 32.41 20.34
N ASN A 151 35.99 32.29 19.09
CA ASN A 151 36.10 33.30 18.04
C ASN A 151 37.55 33.58 17.59
N GLU A 152 38.49 32.68 17.88
CA GLU A 152 39.89 32.79 17.49
C GLU A 152 40.11 32.14 16.12
N ARG A 153 40.97 32.75 15.28
CA ARG A 153 41.33 32.16 13.99
C ARG A 153 42.18 30.92 14.20
N VAL A 154 41.85 29.88 13.47
CA VAL A 154 42.55 28.60 13.59
C VAL A 154 43.62 28.57 12.52
N ILE A 155 44.83 29.06 12.81
CA ILE A 155 45.99 29.09 11.89
C ILE A 155 47.10 28.15 12.40
N GLY A 156 48.07 27.81 11.54
CA GLY A 156 49.24 27.02 11.92
C GLY A 156 48.97 25.53 12.12
N THR A 157 47.73 25.08 11.89
CA THR A 157 47.35 23.66 11.97
C THR A 157 47.65 22.93 10.67
N LEU A 158 48.03 21.66 10.79
CA LEU A 158 48.20 20.74 9.66
C LEU A 158 46.84 20.24 9.15
N LEU A 159 46.74 19.99 7.85
CA LEU A 159 45.66 19.20 7.30
C LEU A 159 45.81 17.74 7.74
N ASP A 160 44.74 17.11 8.24
CA ASP A 160 44.80 15.74 8.75
C ASP A 160 45.18 14.74 7.65
N ARG A 161 46.32 14.06 7.82
CA ARG A 161 46.85 13.04 6.91
C ARG A 161 45.95 11.83 6.75
N LYS A 162 45.11 11.52 7.75
CA LYS A 162 44.16 10.40 7.68
C LYS A 162 42.88 10.74 6.91
N GLY A 163 42.65 12.02 6.62
CA GLY A 163 41.45 12.50 5.95
C GLY A 163 41.46 12.24 4.44
N LYS A 164 40.28 12.00 3.86
CA LYS A 164 40.08 11.85 2.40
C LYS A 164 40.55 13.07 1.61
N ALA A 165 40.43 14.27 2.19
CA ALA A 165 40.90 15.51 1.59
C ALA A 165 42.42 15.53 1.36
N TYR A 166 43.20 15.05 2.35
CA TYR A 166 44.67 15.00 2.22
C TYR A 166 45.09 14.02 1.13
N ALA A 167 44.51 12.80 1.14
CA ALA A 167 44.81 11.78 0.13
C ALA A 167 44.55 12.30 -1.30
N ALA A 168 43.40 12.96 -1.51
CA ALA A 168 43.09 13.57 -2.80
C ALA A 168 44.08 14.66 -3.20
N LEU A 169 44.43 15.58 -2.29
CA LEU A 169 45.38 16.66 -2.56
C LEU A 169 46.80 16.15 -2.82
N ALA A 170 47.23 15.09 -2.14
CA ALA A 170 48.51 14.42 -2.39
C ALA A 170 48.58 13.84 -3.81
N GLU A 171 47.45 13.37 -4.35
CA GLU A 171 47.29 12.95 -5.75
C GLU A 171 47.06 14.14 -6.72
N GLY A 172 47.02 15.37 -6.21
CA GLY A 172 46.70 16.57 -7.00
C GLY A 172 45.25 16.64 -7.47
N LYS A 173 44.32 15.96 -6.80
CA LYS A 173 42.89 16.00 -7.09
C LYS A 173 42.17 16.90 -6.09
N ALA A 174 41.09 17.53 -6.56
CA ALA A 174 40.17 18.22 -5.66
C ALA A 174 39.32 17.22 -4.87
N PHE A 175 38.85 17.62 -3.70
CA PHE A 175 37.97 16.82 -2.85
C PHE A 175 36.82 17.66 -2.33
N THR A 176 35.60 17.13 -2.39
CA THR A 176 34.43 17.74 -1.77
C THR A 176 33.81 16.73 -0.82
N GLY A 177 33.45 17.16 0.39
CA GLY A 177 32.84 16.27 1.35
C GLY A 177 32.46 16.94 2.66
N GLN A 178 31.68 16.22 3.44
CA GLN A 178 31.23 16.64 4.77
C GLN A 178 32.40 16.65 5.76
N ALA A 179 32.40 17.63 6.66
CA ALA A 179 33.28 17.68 7.81
C ALA A 179 32.56 18.36 8.98
N GLN A 180 32.85 17.92 10.20
CA GLN A 180 32.46 18.63 11.40
C GLN A 180 33.62 19.52 11.85
N LEU A 181 33.40 20.84 11.89
CA LEU A 181 34.42 21.81 12.30
C LEU A 181 33.89 22.58 13.51
N PHE A 182 34.55 22.44 14.66
CA PHE A 182 34.20 23.12 15.92
C PHE A 182 32.74 22.92 16.37
N GLY A 183 32.15 21.76 16.05
CA GLY A 183 30.78 21.39 16.42
C GLY A 183 29.76 21.63 15.30
N ASP A 184 30.08 22.46 14.33
CA ASP A 184 29.21 22.78 13.20
C ASP A 184 29.45 21.86 12.00
N GLN A 185 28.40 21.67 11.20
CA GLN A 185 28.43 20.84 10.01
C GLN A 185 28.77 21.67 8.78
N TYR A 186 29.83 21.28 8.09
CA TYR A 186 30.32 21.93 6.87
C TYR A 186 30.33 20.98 5.68
N MET A 187 29.85 21.48 4.54
CA MET A 187 30.27 20.92 3.26
C MET A 187 31.55 21.63 2.88
N THR A 188 32.62 20.88 2.64
CA THR A 188 33.96 21.42 2.41
C THR A 188 34.43 21.09 1.01
N HIS A 189 35.16 22.00 0.39
CA HIS A 189 35.82 21.78 -0.89
C HIS A 189 37.29 22.16 -0.78
N TYR A 190 38.16 21.23 -1.16
CA TYR A 190 39.59 21.38 -1.22
C TYR A 190 40.04 21.29 -2.67
N GLN A 191 40.81 22.27 -3.14
CA GLN A 191 41.39 22.27 -4.48
C GLN A 191 42.91 22.47 -4.40
N PRO A 192 43.69 21.73 -5.19
CA PRO A 192 45.14 21.88 -5.21
C PRO A 192 45.52 23.23 -5.82
N LEU A 193 46.36 23.98 -5.10
CA LEU A 193 46.93 25.22 -5.61
C LEU A 193 48.21 24.87 -6.38
N ARG A 194 48.23 25.15 -7.68
CA ARG A 194 49.33 24.78 -8.57
C ARG A 194 50.17 25.97 -8.99
N ASN A 195 51.47 25.75 -9.16
CA ASN A 195 52.38 26.71 -9.80
C ASN A 195 52.31 26.60 -11.35
N ALA A 196 53.03 27.48 -12.05
CA ALA A 196 53.08 27.48 -13.52
C ALA A 196 53.64 26.16 -14.12
N ALA A 197 54.44 25.41 -13.36
CA ALA A 197 54.97 24.11 -13.75
C ALA A 197 53.98 22.95 -13.46
N GLY A 198 52.78 23.24 -12.96
CA GLY A 198 51.76 22.25 -12.61
C GLY A 198 51.95 21.56 -11.25
N GLY A 199 53.03 21.86 -10.52
CA GLY A 199 53.32 21.31 -9.20
C GLY A 199 52.37 21.84 -8.13
N VAL A 200 51.88 20.95 -7.25
CA VAL A 200 51.01 21.32 -6.12
C VAL A 200 51.86 22.00 -5.05
N ILE A 201 51.62 23.29 -4.84
CA ILE A 201 52.35 24.15 -3.89
C ILE A 201 51.52 24.51 -2.65
N GLY A 202 50.26 24.10 -2.62
CA GLY A 202 49.35 24.38 -1.53
C GLY A 202 47.96 23.84 -1.83
N ALA A 203 46.99 24.26 -1.04
CA ALA A 203 45.59 23.94 -1.28
C ALA A 203 44.71 25.14 -0.89
N LEU A 204 43.64 25.34 -1.63
CA LEU A 204 42.57 26.25 -1.25
C LEU A 204 41.44 25.42 -0.64
N PHE A 205 40.88 25.94 0.44
CA PHE A 205 39.75 25.34 1.11
C PHE A 205 38.63 26.36 1.22
N VAL A 206 37.42 25.91 0.95
CA VAL A 206 36.20 26.61 1.32
C VAL A 206 35.28 25.68 2.10
N GLY A 207 34.50 26.24 3.02
CA GLY A 207 33.51 25.53 3.80
C GLY A 207 32.20 26.28 3.82
N ARG A 208 31.10 25.61 3.47
CA ARG A 208 29.74 26.12 3.63
C ARG A 208 29.11 25.46 4.86
N ASN A 209 28.78 26.27 5.86
CA ASN A 209 28.05 25.78 7.03
C ASN A 209 26.62 25.41 6.60
N TYR A 210 26.21 24.16 6.83
CA TYR A 210 24.88 23.68 6.50
C TYR A 210 24.12 23.18 7.74
N THR A 211 24.60 23.50 8.95
CA THR A 211 24.01 23.06 10.23
C THR A 211 22.51 23.37 10.33
N GLN A 212 22.12 24.61 10.00
CA GLN A 212 20.71 25.02 10.01
C GLN A 212 19.89 24.32 8.92
N GLY A 213 20.46 24.15 7.73
CA GLY A 213 19.80 23.44 6.63
C GLY A 213 19.62 21.94 6.92
N LEU A 214 20.59 21.33 7.59
CA LEU A 214 20.49 19.97 8.10
C LEU A 214 19.38 19.86 9.16
N ALA A 215 19.30 20.81 10.08
CA ALA A 215 18.22 20.85 11.07
C ALA A 215 16.84 20.99 10.40
N ALA A 216 16.72 21.82 9.36
CA ALA A 216 15.50 21.95 8.58
C ALA A 216 15.14 20.65 7.83
N LEU A 217 16.12 19.96 7.23
CA LEU A 217 15.92 18.66 6.60
C LEU A 217 15.43 17.61 7.62
N LYS A 218 16.07 17.54 8.79
CA LYS A 218 15.65 16.65 9.88
C LYS A 218 14.22 16.95 10.33
N ALA A 219 13.86 18.23 10.47
CA ALA A 219 12.52 18.64 10.83
C ALA A 219 11.50 18.21 9.77
N GLN A 220 11.78 18.47 8.49
CA GLN A 220 10.91 18.08 7.37
C GLN A 220 10.64 16.57 7.36
N VAL A 221 11.68 15.75 7.49
CA VAL A 221 11.56 14.29 7.57
C VAL A 221 10.69 13.88 8.76
N SER A 222 10.91 14.49 9.92
CA SER A 222 10.21 14.16 11.17
C SER A 222 8.71 14.54 11.14
N THR A 223 8.33 15.52 10.32
CA THR A 223 6.93 15.98 10.18
C THR A 223 6.20 15.39 8.97
N THR A 224 6.92 14.83 8.01
CA THR A 224 6.32 14.28 6.78
C THR A 224 5.61 12.96 7.10
N LYS A 225 4.30 12.89 6.79
CA LYS A 225 3.49 11.68 6.95
C LYS A 225 3.44 10.88 5.66
N LEU A 226 3.44 9.56 5.80
CA LEU A 226 3.14 8.57 4.75
C LEU A 226 1.72 8.05 4.95
N GLY A 227 0.82 8.29 4.01
CA GLY A 227 -0.60 7.96 4.19
C GLY A 227 -1.19 8.67 5.41
N LYS A 228 -1.92 7.94 6.27
CA LYS A 228 -2.54 8.50 7.49
C LYS A 228 -1.57 8.57 8.68
N ASP A 229 -0.90 7.44 8.95
CA ASP A 229 -0.17 7.20 10.20
C ASP A 229 1.25 6.63 9.97
N GLY A 230 1.70 6.56 8.71
CA GLY A 230 3.06 6.20 8.36
C GLY A 230 4.02 7.38 8.49
N TYR A 231 5.31 7.07 8.57
CA TYR A 231 6.37 8.06 8.77
C TYR A 231 7.73 7.58 8.27
N PHE A 232 8.65 8.53 8.09
CA PHE A 232 10.03 8.27 7.71
C PHE A 232 10.96 8.22 8.91
N VAL A 233 11.98 7.37 8.82
CA VAL A 233 13.10 7.31 9.75
C VAL A 233 14.39 7.37 8.94
N ILE A 234 15.29 8.28 9.28
CA ILE A 234 16.64 8.32 8.73
C ILE A 234 17.60 7.81 9.80
N VAL A 235 18.45 6.86 9.42
CA VAL A 235 19.42 6.21 10.30
C VAL A 235 20.82 6.36 9.74
N ASP A 236 21.79 6.59 10.62
CA ASP A 236 23.21 6.54 10.28
C ASP A 236 23.68 5.10 10.14
N MET A 237 24.24 4.75 8.98
CA MET A 237 24.78 3.44 8.68
C MET A 237 26.31 3.45 8.60
N ALA A 238 26.95 4.59 8.87
CA ALA A 238 28.40 4.68 8.89
C ALA A 238 28.96 3.74 9.97
N PRO A 239 30.01 2.95 9.66
CA PRO A 239 30.62 2.07 10.65
C PRO A 239 31.26 2.91 11.76
N GLY A 240 31.00 2.53 13.02
CA GLY A 240 31.56 3.22 14.20
C GLY A 240 30.54 3.39 15.32
N GLU A 241 30.80 4.31 16.24
CA GLU A 241 29.99 4.55 17.43
C GLU A 241 28.56 5.06 17.13
N HIS A 242 28.38 5.68 15.97
CA HIS A 242 27.09 6.23 15.53
C HIS A 242 26.27 5.25 14.66
N GLN A 243 26.79 4.06 14.37
CA GLN A 243 26.09 3.10 13.53
C GLN A 243 24.74 2.71 14.14
N GLY A 244 23.67 2.86 13.36
CA GLY A 244 22.31 2.59 13.78
C GLY A 244 21.65 3.73 14.56
N GLN A 245 22.28 4.90 14.73
CA GLN A 245 21.64 6.04 15.39
C GLN A 245 20.60 6.71 14.50
N VAL A 246 19.46 7.06 15.07
CA VAL A 246 18.40 7.78 14.36
C VAL A 246 18.79 9.25 14.19
N ILE A 247 18.89 9.67 12.94
CA ILE A 247 19.25 11.03 12.52
C ILE A 247 18.02 11.95 12.51
N ALA A 248 16.88 11.43 12.03
CA ALA A 248 15.60 12.11 11.96
C ALA A 248 14.45 11.11 12.00
N ALA A 249 13.44 11.38 12.81
CA ALA A 249 12.21 10.61 12.92
C ALA A 249 11.18 11.43 13.72
N PRO A 250 9.87 11.10 13.64
CA PRO A 250 8.87 11.71 14.49
C PRO A 250 9.15 11.56 15.99
N ALA A 251 8.54 12.42 16.79
CA ALA A 251 8.59 12.31 18.25
C ALA A 251 8.02 10.95 18.71
N GLY A 252 8.71 10.30 19.63
CA GLY A 252 8.34 8.98 20.13
C GLY A 252 8.99 7.81 19.38
N THR A 253 9.77 8.05 18.32
CA THR A 253 10.64 7.01 17.75
C THR A 253 11.88 6.80 18.66
N PRO A 254 12.31 5.55 18.92
CA PRO A 254 13.54 5.27 19.65
C PRO A 254 14.79 5.89 19.00
N ALA A 255 15.81 6.20 19.79
CA ALA A 255 17.03 6.86 19.32
C ALA A 255 17.95 5.96 18.47
N THR A 256 17.73 4.64 18.47
CA THR A 256 18.55 3.68 17.72
C THR A 256 17.67 2.69 16.97
N LEU A 257 18.19 2.22 15.83
CA LEU A 257 17.53 1.23 14.99
C LEU A 257 17.34 -0.10 15.73
N ALA A 258 18.29 -0.47 16.60
CA ALA A 258 18.20 -1.67 17.43
C ALA A 258 17.09 -1.61 18.49
N ALA A 259 16.73 -0.40 18.96
CA ALA A 259 15.60 -0.22 19.87
C ALA A 259 14.26 -0.15 19.12
N LEU A 260 14.27 0.40 17.90
CA LEU A 260 13.10 0.48 17.02
C LEU A 260 12.66 -0.90 16.49
N VAL A 261 13.62 -1.73 16.06
CA VAL A 261 13.37 -3.05 15.47
C VAL A 261 13.87 -4.16 16.39
N PRO A 262 12.99 -5.08 16.84
CA PRO A 262 13.37 -6.23 17.66
C PRO A 262 14.49 -7.06 17.04
N ALA A 263 15.36 -7.63 17.88
CA ALA A 263 16.54 -8.37 17.47
C ALA A 263 16.21 -9.53 16.52
N GLU A 264 15.09 -10.22 16.74
CA GLU A 264 14.60 -11.32 15.91
C GLU A 264 14.31 -10.92 14.45
N GLN A 265 14.07 -9.63 14.18
CA GLN A 265 13.67 -9.12 12.87
C GLN A 265 14.73 -8.25 12.20
N GLN A 266 15.88 -8.03 12.84
CA GLN A 266 16.97 -7.24 12.26
C GLN A 266 17.50 -7.83 10.94
N ALA A 267 17.52 -9.16 10.80
CA ALA A 267 17.93 -9.82 9.56
C ALA A 267 16.96 -9.54 8.39
N GLN A 268 15.66 -9.40 8.68
CA GLN A 268 14.66 -9.06 7.67
C GLN A 268 14.82 -7.60 7.22
N LEU A 269 15.02 -6.68 8.18
CA LEU A 269 15.33 -5.29 7.85
C LEU A 269 16.60 -5.18 7.01
N GLN A 270 17.66 -5.90 7.38
CA GLN A 270 18.91 -5.92 6.62
C GLN A 270 18.69 -6.40 5.18
N SER A 271 17.80 -7.37 4.97
CA SER A 271 17.46 -7.85 3.62
C SER A 271 16.76 -6.78 2.77
N VAL A 272 15.97 -5.89 3.39
CA VAL A 272 15.38 -4.73 2.70
C VAL A 272 16.44 -3.67 2.41
N LEU A 273 17.31 -3.37 3.39
CA LEU A 273 18.40 -2.40 3.24
C LEU A 273 19.44 -2.80 2.17
N ASP A 274 19.68 -4.11 2.02
CA ASP A 274 20.55 -4.68 0.99
C ASP A 274 19.85 -4.83 -0.38
N GLY A 275 18.56 -4.46 -0.47
CA GLY A 275 17.77 -4.53 -1.70
C GLY A 275 17.38 -5.96 -2.13
N LYS A 276 17.55 -6.96 -1.26
CA LYS A 276 17.11 -8.35 -1.52
C LYS A 276 15.59 -8.48 -1.43
N LEU A 277 14.97 -7.66 -0.57
CA LEU A 277 13.53 -7.52 -0.45
C LEU A 277 13.14 -6.07 -0.75
N THR A 278 12.04 -5.88 -1.47
CA THR A 278 11.50 -4.55 -1.75
C THR A 278 10.84 -3.94 -0.51
N SER A 279 10.11 -4.77 0.23
CA SER A 279 9.43 -4.41 1.48
C SER A 279 9.37 -5.62 2.41
N THR A 280 9.10 -5.38 3.68
CA THR A 280 8.81 -6.44 4.65
C THR A 280 7.93 -5.92 5.78
N THR A 281 7.21 -6.80 6.46
CA THR A 281 6.43 -6.44 7.64
C THR A 281 7.29 -6.60 8.89
N LEU A 282 7.48 -5.51 9.64
CA LEU A 282 8.24 -5.49 10.89
C LEU A 282 7.37 -5.04 12.05
N GLN A 283 7.68 -5.55 13.24
CA GLN A 283 7.16 -5.03 14.49
C GLN A 283 8.04 -3.86 14.92
N LEU A 284 7.50 -2.64 14.90
CA LEU A 284 8.23 -1.45 15.33
C LEU A 284 7.82 -1.08 16.74
N ARG A 285 8.80 -0.71 17.57
CA ARG A 285 8.59 -0.23 18.94
C ARG A 285 8.66 1.29 18.99
N ASP A 286 7.77 1.90 19.75
CA ASP A 286 7.89 3.30 20.13
C ASP A 286 8.86 3.46 21.33
N ALA A 287 9.14 4.71 21.71
CA ALA A 287 10.00 5.06 22.83
C ALA A 287 9.46 4.59 24.20
N LYS A 288 8.17 4.23 24.28
CA LYS A 288 7.52 3.67 25.49
C LYS A 288 7.52 2.14 25.47
N GLY A 289 8.00 1.51 24.40
CA GLY A 289 8.05 0.06 24.22
C GLY A 289 6.76 -0.55 23.65
N ALA A 290 5.77 0.26 23.25
CA ALA A 290 4.59 -0.25 22.57
C ALA A 290 4.98 -0.76 21.17
N SER A 291 4.54 -1.96 20.82
CA SER A 291 4.91 -2.63 19.56
C SER A 291 3.71 -2.72 18.63
N GLN A 292 3.88 -2.34 17.37
CA GLN A 292 2.85 -2.42 16.34
C GLN A 292 3.44 -2.89 15.01
N ALA A 293 2.63 -3.53 14.17
CA ALA A 293 3.05 -4.03 12.86
C ALA A 293 3.04 -2.92 11.81
N TYR A 294 4.17 -2.75 11.14
CA TYR A 294 4.35 -1.82 10.03
C TYR A 294 4.85 -2.57 8.80
N GLU A 295 4.35 -2.18 7.64
CA GLU A 295 5.04 -2.44 6.38
C GLU A 295 6.19 -1.45 6.25
N VAL A 296 7.37 -1.96 5.90
CA VAL A 296 8.62 -1.20 5.88
C VAL A 296 9.29 -1.35 4.53
N THR A 297 9.74 -0.22 3.97
CA THR A 297 10.67 -0.16 2.84
C THR A 297 11.90 0.63 3.25
N ALA A 298 13.05 0.39 2.61
CA ALA A 298 14.27 1.12 2.93
C ALA A 298 15.09 1.40 1.68
N GLN A 299 15.83 2.50 1.69
CA GLN A 299 16.76 2.90 0.63
C GLN A 299 18.04 3.44 1.28
N ARG A 300 19.21 3.02 0.79
CA ARG A 300 20.50 3.56 1.24
C ARG A 300 20.91 4.78 0.41
N TYR A 301 21.45 5.78 1.10
CA TYR A 301 22.13 6.92 0.51
C TYR A 301 23.61 6.89 0.89
N THR A 302 24.41 6.24 0.02
CA THR A 302 25.83 5.95 0.26
C THR A 302 26.70 7.18 0.53
N PRO A 303 26.55 8.35 -0.15
CA PRO A 303 27.44 9.48 0.09
C PRO A 303 27.51 9.93 1.54
N TRP A 304 26.37 9.89 2.26
CA TRP A 304 26.28 10.25 3.67
C TRP A 304 26.18 9.01 4.60
N GLN A 305 26.25 7.81 4.03
CA GLN A 305 26.04 6.54 4.73
C GLN A 305 24.70 6.53 5.50
N TRP A 306 23.65 7.13 4.94
CA TRP A 306 22.33 7.12 5.57
C TRP A 306 21.46 6.01 5.01
N ALA A 307 20.48 5.56 5.79
CA ALA A 307 19.35 4.78 5.30
C ALA A 307 18.05 5.56 5.57
N VAL A 308 17.25 5.71 4.51
CA VAL A 308 15.88 6.23 4.60
C VAL A 308 14.94 5.05 4.67
N ILE A 309 14.18 4.96 5.76
CA ILE A 309 13.22 3.89 6.05
C ILE A 309 11.83 4.51 6.02
N GLY A 310 10.98 4.04 5.12
CA GLY A 310 9.57 4.39 5.08
C GLY A 310 8.76 3.34 5.82
N THR A 311 7.90 3.77 6.73
CA THR A 311 7.07 2.88 7.54
C THR A 311 5.60 3.23 7.35
N GLN A 312 4.74 2.22 7.25
CA GLN A 312 3.29 2.41 7.19
C GLN A 312 2.60 1.36 8.05
N PRO A 313 1.72 1.74 9.01
CA PRO A 313 1.00 0.79 9.83
C PRO A 313 0.22 -0.21 8.99
N ARG A 314 0.19 -1.48 9.41
CA ARG A 314 -0.62 -2.51 8.75
C ARG A 314 -2.12 -2.18 8.78
N SER A 315 -2.58 -1.42 9.78
CA SER A 315 -3.96 -0.92 9.84
C SER A 315 -4.36 -0.03 8.66
N ALA A 316 -3.40 0.56 7.94
CA ALA A 316 -3.69 1.28 6.70
C ALA A 316 -4.09 0.35 5.54
N ILE A 317 -3.72 -0.93 5.61
CA ILE A 317 -4.10 -1.98 4.66
C ILE A 317 -5.37 -2.68 5.18
N ASP A 318 -5.37 -3.10 6.45
CA ASP A 318 -6.44 -3.92 7.03
C ASP A 318 -7.74 -3.10 7.22
N GLY A 319 -7.66 -1.84 7.62
CA GLY A 319 -8.83 -1.00 7.91
C GLY A 319 -9.79 -0.78 6.72
N PRO A 320 -9.29 -0.39 5.53
CA PRO A 320 -10.12 -0.33 4.32
C PRO A 320 -10.77 -1.67 3.95
N LEU A 321 -10.06 -2.79 4.18
CA LEU A 321 -10.57 -4.14 3.89
C LEU A 321 -11.71 -4.53 4.84
N ASP A 322 -11.63 -4.19 6.12
CA ASP A 322 -12.71 -4.42 7.09
C ASP A 322 -13.98 -3.64 6.74
N ALA A 323 -13.82 -2.37 6.33
CA ALA A 323 -14.93 -1.54 5.88
C ALA A 323 -15.59 -2.09 4.60
N LEU A 324 -14.77 -2.61 3.66
CA LEU A 324 -15.25 -3.25 2.46
C LEU A 324 -16.02 -4.54 2.78
N MET A 325 -15.47 -5.40 3.65
CA MET A 325 -16.13 -6.64 4.07
C MET A 325 -17.48 -6.38 4.73
N SER A 326 -17.56 -5.43 5.67
CA SER A 326 -18.83 -5.10 6.35
C SER A 326 -19.91 -4.58 5.38
N SER A 327 -19.52 -3.75 4.42
CA SER A 327 -20.43 -3.24 3.38
C SER A 327 -20.91 -4.35 2.45
N MET A 328 -20.02 -5.27 2.06
CA MET A 328 -20.37 -6.43 1.24
C MET A 328 -21.31 -7.38 1.97
N LEU A 329 -21.05 -7.69 3.24
CA LEU A 329 -21.92 -8.55 4.05
C LEU A 329 -23.32 -7.95 4.21
N LEU A 330 -23.41 -6.64 4.45
CA LEU A 330 -24.69 -5.94 4.55
C LEU A 330 -25.44 -6.00 3.22
N LEU A 331 -24.78 -5.72 2.10
CA LEU A 331 -25.38 -5.80 0.77
C LEU A 331 -25.83 -7.23 0.44
N SER A 332 -25.00 -8.24 0.70
CA SER A 332 -25.33 -9.66 0.49
C SER A 332 -26.53 -10.09 1.34
N LEU A 333 -26.62 -9.61 2.59
CA LEU A 333 -27.77 -9.88 3.45
C LEU A 333 -29.05 -9.27 2.88
N VAL A 334 -29.01 -8.01 2.43
CA VAL A 334 -30.16 -7.32 1.82
C VAL A 334 -30.63 -8.07 0.56
N VAL A 335 -29.69 -8.45 -0.33
CA VAL A 335 -30.00 -9.20 -1.55
C VAL A 335 -30.57 -10.59 -1.21
N LEU A 336 -30.02 -11.28 -0.21
CA LEU A 336 -30.49 -12.60 0.21
C LEU A 336 -31.93 -12.54 0.75
N VAL A 337 -32.24 -11.56 1.60
CA VAL A 337 -33.60 -11.36 2.13
C VAL A 337 -34.58 -11.05 1.00
N LEU A 338 -34.19 -10.21 0.04
CA LEU A 338 -35.01 -9.91 -1.13
C LEU A 338 -35.26 -11.16 -1.99
N CYS A 339 -34.22 -11.96 -2.27
CA CYS A 339 -34.35 -13.21 -3.01
C CYS A 339 -35.26 -14.21 -2.28
N ILE A 340 -35.12 -14.38 -0.97
CA ILE A 340 -35.99 -15.24 -0.16
C ILE A 340 -37.44 -14.78 -0.29
N ALA A 341 -37.71 -13.47 -0.16
CA ALA A 341 -39.05 -12.92 -0.28
C ALA A 341 -39.65 -13.17 -1.67
N VAL A 342 -38.89 -12.89 -2.74
CA VAL A 342 -39.33 -13.10 -4.13
C VAL A 342 -39.60 -14.58 -4.40
N VAL A 343 -38.66 -15.47 -4.04
CA VAL A 343 -38.79 -16.92 -4.24
C VAL A 343 -39.97 -17.48 -3.44
N PHE A 344 -40.15 -17.03 -2.20
CA PHE A 344 -41.28 -17.44 -1.35
C PHE A 344 -42.63 -17.01 -1.96
N VAL A 345 -42.75 -15.76 -2.42
CA VAL A 345 -43.96 -15.26 -3.07
C VAL A 345 -44.23 -16.01 -4.39
N ALA A 346 -43.20 -16.22 -5.21
CA ALA A 346 -43.30 -16.95 -6.46
C ALA A 346 -43.73 -18.42 -6.23
N ALA A 347 -43.07 -19.14 -5.32
CA ALA A 347 -43.42 -20.52 -5.00
C ALA A 347 -44.83 -20.66 -4.41
N ARG A 348 -45.28 -19.68 -3.61
CA ARG A 348 -46.64 -19.67 -3.07
C ARG A 348 -47.68 -19.41 -4.16
N LYS A 349 -47.46 -18.41 -5.02
CA LYS A 349 -48.43 -17.97 -6.04
C LYS A 349 -48.44 -18.87 -7.28
N MET A 350 -47.29 -19.35 -7.73
CA MET A 350 -47.14 -20.09 -8.99
C MET A 350 -47.24 -21.61 -8.81
N VAL A 351 -46.78 -22.17 -7.68
CA VAL A 351 -46.72 -23.63 -7.49
C VAL A 351 -47.73 -24.10 -6.44
N THR A 352 -47.64 -23.60 -5.21
CA THR A 352 -48.37 -24.17 -4.07
C THR A 352 -49.88 -23.95 -4.18
N ARG A 353 -50.32 -22.73 -4.48
CA ARG A 353 -51.76 -22.42 -4.60
C ARG A 353 -52.45 -23.20 -5.73
N PRO A 354 -51.91 -23.24 -6.98
CA PRO A 354 -52.54 -24.00 -8.05
C PRO A 354 -52.52 -25.51 -7.80
N LEU A 355 -51.45 -26.06 -7.24
CA LEU A 355 -51.37 -27.50 -6.92
C LEU A 355 -52.47 -27.93 -5.93
N LEU A 356 -52.73 -27.11 -4.90
CA LEU A 356 -53.84 -27.34 -3.97
C LEU A 356 -55.21 -27.28 -4.66
N ALA A 357 -55.36 -26.46 -5.71
CA ALA A 357 -56.59 -26.43 -6.48
C ALA A 357 -56.77 -27.72 -7.30
N VAL A 358 -55.71 -28.24 -7.93
CA VAL A 358 -55.74 -29.53 -8.62
C VAL A 358 -56.08 -30.68 -7.66
N GLU A 359 -55.46 -30.69 -6.47
CA GLU A 359 -55.73 -31.71 -5.44
C GLU A 359 -57.20 -31.70 -5.01
N ARG A 360 -57.79 -30.52 -4.77
CA ARG A 360 -59.22 -30.40 -4.43
C ARG A 360 -60.11 -30.94 -5.54
N VAL A 361 -59.85 -30.55 -6.79
CA VAL A 361 -60.63 -31.00 -7.96
C VAL A 361 -60.59 -32.52 -8.08
N LEU A 362 -59.41 -33.13 -8.02
CA LEU A 362 -59.28 -34.58 -8.08
C LEU A 362 -59.92 -35.28 -6.88
N GLY A 363 -59.84 -34.67 -5.69
CA GLY A 363 -60.51 -35.16 -4.49
C GLY A 363 -62.04 -35.12 -4.59
N ASP A 364 -62.61 -34.08 -5.20
CA ASP A 364 -64.04 -33.97 -5.47
C ASP A 364 -64.50 -35.03 -6.47
N VAL A 365 -63.76 -35.22 -7.57
CA VAL A 365 -64.04 -36.27 -8.56
C VAL A 365 -63.97 -37.67 -7.92
N ALA A 366 -62.94 -37.95 -7.13
CA ALA A 366 -62.78 -39.24 -6.45
C ALA A 366 -63.88 -39.51 -5.41
N ALA A 367 -64.42 -38.45 -4.78
CA ALA A 367 -65.54 -38.54 -3.85
C ALA A 367 -66.92 -38.60 -4.53
N GLY A 368 -66.97 -38.67 -5.87
CA GLY A 368 -68.22 -38.71 -6.64
C GLY A 368 -68.93 -37.37 -6.79
N ARG A 369 -68.31 -36.25 -6.39
CA ARG A 369 -68.86 -34.90 -6.55
C ARG A 369 -68.51 -34.34 -7.93
N LEU A 370 -69.32 -34.66 -8.95
CA LEU A 370 -69.05 -34.31 -10.35
C LEU A 370 -69.67 -32.98 -10.82
N ASP A 371 -70.37 -32.26 -9.95
CA ASP A 371 -71.02 -30.99 -10.29
C ASP A 371 -70.12 -29.75 -10.14
N SER A 372 -68.92 -29.90 -9.59
CA SER A 372 -67.99 -28.79 -9.41
C SER A 372 -67.44 -28.30 -10.75
N THR A 373 -67.46 -26.99 -11.00
CA THR A 373 -66.85 -26.36 -12.19
C THR A 373 -65.33 -26.28 -12.07
N ILE A 374 -64.62 -26.90 -13.02
CA ILE A 374 -63.15 -26.86 -13.10
C ILE A 374 -62.76 -25.76 -14.07
N GLU A 375 -62.27 -24.61 -13.59
CA GLU A 375 -61.72 -23.55 -14.44
C GLU A 375 -60.26 -23.82 -14.79
N VAL A 376 -59.91 -23.71 -16.08
CA VAL A 376 -58.56 -23.91 -16.61
C VAL A 376 -58.08 -22.57 -17.17
N ASP A 377 -57.43 -21.79 -16.33
CA ASP A 377 -56.89 -20.45 -16.67
C ASP A 377 -55.36 -20.46 -16.83
N ARG A 378 -54.77 -21.64 -17.09
CA ARG A 378 -53.32 -21.81 -17.20
C ARG A 378 -52.96 -22.61 -18.44
N GLN A 379 -51.82 -22.26 -19.05
CA GLN A 379 -51.26 -22.92 -20.23
C GLN A 379 -50.00 -23.75 -19.91
N ASP A 380 -49.65 -23.90 -18.63
CA ASP A 380 -48.52 -24.70 -18.16
C ASP A 380 -48.93 -26.16 -17.88
N GLU A 381 -47.99 -26.95 -17.34
CA GLU A 381 -48.22 -28.35 -16.99
C GLU A 381 -49.39 -28.53 -16.01
N LEU A 382 -49.60 -27.58 -15.10
CA LEU A 382 -50.73 -27.60 -14.16
C LEU A 382 -52.05 -27.32 -14.86
N GLY A 383 -52.07 -26.41 -15.83
CA GLY A 383 -53.22 -26.18 -16.71
C GLY A 383 -53.58 -27.42 -17.53
N ARG A 384 -52.59 -28.10 -18.10
CA ARG A 384 -52.79 -29.38 -18.81
C ARG A 384 -53.35 -30.47 -17.90
N LEU A 385 -52.86 -30.57 -16.66
CA LEU A 385 -53.39 -31.52 -15.68
C LEU A 385 -54.85 -31.22 -15.31
N LEU A 386 -55.20 -29.95 -15.09
CA LEU A 386 -56.59 -29.55 -14.82
C LEU A 386 -57.50 -29.85 -16.01
N LEU A 387 -57.02 -29.66 -17.24
CA LEU A 387 -57.75 -30.01 -18.46
C LEU A 387 -58.02 -31.51 -18.52
N SER A 388 -57.00 -32.34 -18.29
CA SER A 388 -57.17 -33.81 -18.24
C SER A 388 -58.14 -34.24 -17.14
N ALA A 389 -58.10 -33.60 -15.96
CA ALA A 389 -59.03 -33.85 -14.87
C ALA A 389 -60.48 -33.46 -15.25
N ARG A 390 -60.65 -32.33 -15.95
CA ARG A 390 -61.95 -31.89 -16.49
C ARG A 390 -62.52 -32.92 -17.45
N THR A 391 -61.74 -33.37 -18.43
CA THR A 391 -62.15 -34.40 -19.38
C THR A 391 -62.54 -35.70 -18.68
N MET A 392 -61.79 -36.13 -17.67
CA MET A 392 -62.12 -37.33 -16.88
C MET A 392 -63.44 -37.19 -16.11
N ARG A 393 -63.66 -36.05 -15.43
CA ARG A 393 -64.91 -35.75 -14.74
C ARG A 393 -66.10 -35.79 -15.70
N ASP A 394 -65.96 -35.18 -16.88
CA ASP A 394 -67.02 -35.11 -17.88
C ASP A 394 -67.37 -36.50 -18.43
N ASP A 395 -66.37 -37.35 -18.69
CA ASP A 395 -66.59 -38.75 -19.09
C ASP A 395 -67.28 -39.56 -17.97
N LEU A 396 -66.85 -39.41 -16.71
CA LEU A 396 -67.48 -40.06 -15.55
C LEU A 396 -68.94 -39.62 -15.36
N ARG A 397 -69.22 -38.32 -15.49
CA ARG A 397 -70.57 -37.78 -15.39
C ARG A 397 -71.46 -38.33 -16.49
N ALA A 398 -70.99 -38.31 -17.74
CA ALA A 398 -71.74 -38.85 -18.87
C ALA A 398 -72.01 -40.35 -18.73
N ARG A 399 -71.07 -41.13 -18.17
CA ARG A 399 -71.28 -42.55 -17.86
C ARG A 399 -72.33 -42.75 -16.79
N LEU A 400 -72.25 -42.03 -15.67
CA LEU A 400 -73.25 -42.12 -14.60
C LEU A 400 -74.64 -41.69 -15.06
N GLU A 401 -74.75 -40.64 -15.86
CA GLU A 401 -76.02 -40.20 -16.45
C GLU A 401 -76.60 -41.28 -17.40
N ARG A 402 -75.77 -41.94 -18.21
CA ARG A 402 -76.20 -43.08 -19.05
C ARG A 402 -76.66 -44.26 -18.20
N ASP A 403 -75.91 -44.62 -17.16
CA ASP A 403 -76.28 -45.72 -16.26
C ASP A 403 -77.60 -45.42 -15.54
N HIS A 404 -77.82 -44.17 -15.11
CA HIS A 404 -79.09 -43.72 -14.54
C HIS A 404 -80.24 -43.77 -15.55
N LEU A 405 -80.02 -43.37 -16.80
CA LEU A 405 -81.03 -43.46 -17.85
C LEU A 405 -81.43 -44.92 -18.11
N ILE A 406 -80.45 -45.82 -18.28
CA ILE A 406 -80.67 -47.26 -18.46
C ILE A 406 -81.41 -47.83 -17.25
N ALA A 407 -81.01 -47.49 -16.03
CA ALA A 407 -81.69 -47.93 -14.81
C ALA A 407 -83.12 -47.40 -14.70
N SER A 408 -83.36 -46.13 -15.09
CA SER A 408 -84.70 -45.53 -15.08
C SER A 408 -85.63 -46.15 -16.13
N GLU A 409 -85.09 -46.50 -17.31
CA GLU A 409 -85.82 -47.19 -18.37
C GLU A 409 -86.16 -48.61 -17.93
N ALA A 410 -85.19 -49.36 -17.38
CA ALA A 410 -85.40 -50.68 -16.81
C ALA A 410 -86.44 -50.65 -15.68
N LEU A 411 -86.42 -49.63 -14.82
CA LEU A 411 -87.40 -49.46 -13.74
C LEU A 411 -88.79 -49.10 -14.27
N ARG A 412 -88.88 -48.27 -15.31
CA ARG A 412 -90.14 -47.99 -16.02
C ARG A 412 -90.72 -49.26 -16.65
N VAL A 413 -89.88 -50.04 -17.33
CA VAL A 413 -90.28 -51.33 -17.93
C VAL A 413 -90.77 -52.29 -16.85
N ARG A 414 -90.04 -52.42 -15.73
CA ARG A 414 -90.45 -53.23 -14.59
C ARG A 414 -91.78 -52.78 -13.98
N THR A 415 -91.96 -51.47 -13.76
CA THR A 415 -93.21 -50.92 -13.20
C THR A 415 -94.38 -51.15 -14.15
N ALA A 416 -94.16 -51.02 -15.47
CA ALA A 416 -95.17 -51.33 -16.47
C ALA A 416 -95.49 -52.84 -16.54
N LEU A 417 -94.50 -53.72 -16.32
CA LEU A 417 -94.72 -55.16 -16.20
C LEU A 417 -95.53 -55.53 -14.95
N ASP A 418 -95.26 -54.91 -13.80
CA ASP A 418 -95.95 -55.18 -12.54
C ASP A 418 -97.45 -54.82 -12.59
N ASP A 419 -97.88 -53.92 -13.47
CA ASP A 419 -99.26 -53.44 -13.62
C ASP A 419 -100.06 -54.21 -14.71
N VAL A 420 -99.46 -55.25 -15.31
CA VAL A 420 -100.07 -56.02 -16.40
C VAL A 420 -100.62 -57.35 -15.90
N SER A 421 -101.92 -57.57 -16.06
CA SER A 421 -102.66 -58.74 -15.54
C SER A 421 -102.63 -59.99 -16.45
N THR A 422 -101.84 -59.98 -17.53
CA THR A 422 -101.79 -61.04 -18.55
C THR A 422 -100.33 -61.34 -18.92
N ASN A 423 -99.99 -62.57 -19.33
CA ASN A 423 -98.61 -62.89 -19.72
C ASN A 423 -98.16 -62.05 -20.93
N VAL A 424 -97.11 -61.24 -20.77
CA VAL A 424 -96.54 -60.39 -21.83
C VAL A 424 -95.06 -60.71 -22.02
N MET A 425 -94.62 -60.71 -23.28
CA MET A 425 -93.24 -60.94 -23.71
C MET A 425 -92.66 -59.63 -24.23
N ILE A 426 -91.48 -59.25 -23.73
CA ILE A 426 -90.74 -58.08 -24.19
C ILE A 426 -89.75 -58.52 -25.26
N ALA A 427 -89.74 -57.82 -26.39
CA ALA A 427 -88.83 -58.09 -27.49
C ALA A 427 -88.28 -56.79 -28.07
N ASP A 428 -87.07 -56.83 -28.62
CA ASP A 428 -86.44 -55.70 -29.29
C ASP A 428 -87.12 -55.38 -30.63
N ILE A 429 -86.66 -54.31 -31.31
CA ILE A 429 -87.14 -53.93 -32.64
C ILE A 429 -86.89 -55.00 -33.73
N HIS A 430 -86.16 -56.07 -33.41
CA HIS A 430 -85.88 -57.23 -34.24
C HIS A 430 -86.56 -58.51 -33.73
N GLN A 431 -87.55 -58.39 -32.84
CA GLN A 431 -88.35 -59.48 -32.26
C GLN A 431 -87.54 -60.52 -31.47
N ARG A 432 -86.36 -60.16 -30.94
CA ARG A 432 -85.63 -61.01 -29.98
C ARG A 432 -86.06 -60.70 -28.55
N ILE A 433 -86.30 -61.73 -27.75
CA ILE A 433 -86.68 -61.60 -26.33
C ILE A 433 -85.55 -60.89 -25.58
N ILE A 434 -85.89 -59.86 -24.81
CA ILE A 434 -84.97 -59.10 -23.96
C ILE A 434 -85.37 -59.18 -22.49
#